data_AF-A0A538LHJ6-F1
#
_entry.id   AF-A0A538LHJ6-F1
#
_cell.length_a   1.000
_cell.length_b   1.000
_cell.length_c   1.000
_cell.angle_alpha   90.00
_cell.angle_beta   90.00
_cell.angle_gamma   90.00
#
_symmetry.space_group_name_H-M   'P 1'
#
loop_
_entity.id
_entity.type
_entity.pdbx_description
1 polymer ?
#
loop_
_entity_poly.entity_id
_entity_poly.type
_entity_poly.pdbx_seq_one_letter_code
_entity_poly.pdbx_strand_id
1 'polypeptide(L)'
;MTETNAISTDTVIIRAPDGEEIRWRTQRMISLGADPELAATIANSRADVHDIERLLKAGCPLDVAWTITQPANDPQAPQDIMVEPSPADDVD
;
A
#
# COMPACT_ATOMS: atom_id res chain seq x y z
N MET A 1 -18.89 0.99 48.66
CA MET A 1 -18.66 0.00 47.59
C MET A 1 -18.86 0.74 46.28
N THR A 2 -17.79 1.07 45.56
CA THR A 2 -17.82 1.92 44.37
C THR A 2 -18.25 1.11 43.16
N GLU A 3 -19.47 1.38 42.72
CA GLU A 3 -20.06 0.94 41.46
C GLU A 3 -19.21 1.51 40.31
N THR A 4 -18.36 0.66 39.71
CA THR A 4 -17.53 1.06 38.58
C THR A 4 -18.33 0.80 37.31
N ASN A 5 -18.81 1.90 36.74
CA ASN A 5 -19.64 1.94 35.54
C ASN A 5 -18.91 1.26 34.37
N ALA A 6 -19.51 0.21 33.81
CA ALA A 6 -19.05 -0.45 32.60
C ALA A 6 -19.18 0.51 31.42
N ILE A 7 -18.05 0.91 30.84
CA ILE A 7 -18.04 1.65 29.58
C ILE A 7 -17.59 0.66 28.50
N SER A 8 -18.51 -0.25 28.14
CA SER A 8 -18.45 -1.00 26.89
C SER A 8 -18.82 -0.05 25.76
N THR A 9 -17.84 0.69 25.26
CA THR A 9 -18.03 1.52 24.07
C THR A 9 -17.50 0.76 22.86
N ASP A 10 -18.30 -0.25 22.48
CA ASP A 10 -18.38 -0.74 21.11
C ASP A 10 -18.96 0.41 20.28
N THR A 11 -18.09 1.27 19.77
CA THR A 11 -18.50 2.37 18.89
C THR A 11 -17.82 2.14 17.56
N VAL A 12 -18.47 1.29 16.79
CA VAL A 12 -18.24 1.10 15.36
C VAL A 12 -18.70 2.38 14.66
N ILE A 13 -17.80 3.36 14.61
CA ILE A 13 -17.97 4.58 13.81
C ILE A 13 -17.67 4.21 12.35
N ILE A 14 -18.71 3.81 11.60
CA ILE A 14 -18.64 3.70 10.14
C ILE A 14 -19.01 5.08 9.58
N ARG A 15 -18.06 6.02 9.65
CA ARG A 15 -18.16 7.29 8.91
C ARG A 15 -17.53 7.06 7.53
N ALA A 16 -18.08 7.74 6.51
CA ALA A 16 -17.82 7.53 5.09
C ALA A 16 -16.40 7.00 4.76
N PRO A 17 -16.31 5.90 3.99
CA PRO A 17 -15.22 4.91 4.11
C PRO A 17 -13.81 5.46 3.89
N ASP A 18 -13.66 6.54 3.13
CA ASP A 18 -12.33 7.03 2.73
C ASP A 18 -11.83 8.23 3.54
N GLY A 19 -12.68 9.12 4.07
CA GLY A 19 -12.20 10.42 4.57
C GLY A 19 -11.35 10.35 5.85
N GLU A 20 -11.86 9.67 6.89
CA GLU A 20 -11.13 9.46 8.14
C GLU A 20 -10.00 8.43 7.97
N GLU A 21 -10.19 7.44 7.09
CA GLU A 21 -9.17 6.46 6.76
C GLU A 21 -7.99 7.09 6.02
N ILE A 22 -8.22 7.86 4.95
CA ILE A 22 -7.19 8.60 4.21
C ILE A 22 -6.45 9.53 5.16
N ARG A 23 -7.15 10.23 6.07
CA ARG A 23 -6.51 11.11 7.05
C ARG A 23 -5.60 10.32 7.99
N TRP A 24 -6.07 9.19 8.53
CA TRP A 24 -5.26 8.32 9.36
C TRP A 24 -4.04 7.76 8.60
N ARG A 25 -4.25 7.26 7.37
CA ARG A 25 -3.18 6.74 6.49
C ARG A 25 -2.13 7.82 6.20
N THR A 26 -2.57 9.05 5.92
CA THR A 26 -1.69 10.20 5.66
C THR A 26 -0.85 10.52 6.89
N GLN A 27 -1.47 10.64 8.07
CA GLN A 27 -0.76 10.91 9.33
C GLN A 27 0.22 9.78 9.68
N ARG A 28 -0.16 8.53 9.39
CA ARG A 28 0.70 7.37 9.59
C ARG A 28 1.95 7.45 8.72
N MET A 29 1.78 7.76 7.43
CA MET A 29 2.89 7.91 6.50
C MET A 29 3.82 9.09 6.87
N ILE A 30 3.26 10.23 7.26
CA ILE A 30 4.05 11.38 7.73
C ILE A 30 4.88 11.01 8.97
N SER A 31 4.30 10.24 9.90
CA SER A 31 5.03 9.76 11.09
C SER A 31 6.19 8.82 10.76
N LEU A 32 6.18 8.20 9.58
CA LEU A 32 7.25 7.35 9.05
C LEU A 32 8.30 8.16 8.26
N GLY A 33 8.14 9.48 8.17
CA GLY A 33 9.04 10.38 7.44
C GLY A 33 8.62 10.66 6.00
N ALA A 34 7.38 10.34 5.61
CA ALA A 34 6.86 10.72 4.30
C ALA A 34 6.60 12.21 4.21
N ASP A 35 6.84 12.78 3.03
CA ASP A 35 6.36 14.10 2.66
C ASP A 35 4.81 14.13 2.68
N PRO A 36 4.16 15.22 3.14
CA PRO A 36 2.71 15.32 3.18
C PRO A 36 2.01 15.08 1.82
N GLU A 37 2.59 15.52 0.70
CA GLU A 37 2.00 15.32 -0.63
C GLU A 37 2.07 13.85 -1.05
N LEU A 38 3.21 13.19 -0.77
CA LEU A 38 3.38 11.77 -1.01
C LEU A 38 2.51 10.93 -0.07
N ALA A 39 2.43 11.30 1.21
CA ALA A 39 1.60 10.64 2.20
C ALA A 39 0.11 10.67 1.82
N ALA A 40 -0.39 11.81 1.32
CA ALA A 40 -1.75 11.92 0.82
C ALA A 40 -1.98 11.04 -0.42
N THR A 41 -1.00 10.96 -1.32
CA THR A 41 -1.05 10.10 -2.51
C THR A 41 -1.14 8.62 -2.13
N ILE A 42 -0.28 8.18 -1.20
CA ILE A 42 -0.28 6.81 -0.67
C ILE A 42 -1.61 6.50 0.03
N ALA A 43 -2.07 7.44 0.86
CA ALA A 43 -3.30 7.29 1.62
C ALA A 43 -4.54 7.20 0.75
N ASN A 44 -4.58 7.93 -0.37
CA ASN A 44 -5.66 7.89 -1.34
C ASN A 44 -5.55 6.71 -2.33
N SER A 45 -4.53 5.84 -2.16
CA SER A 45 -4.31 4.69 -3.02
C SER A 45 -4.67 3.38 -2.31
N ARG A 46 -4.86 2.33 -3.11
CA ARG A 46 -5.11 0.96 -2.62
C ARG A 46 -3.86 0.23 -2.08
N ALA A 47 -2.76 0.95 -1.87
CA ALA A 47 -1.54 0.33 -1.37
C ALA A 47 -1.68 -0.10 0.08
N ASP A 48 -1.09 -1.25 0.40
CA ASP A 48 -1.00 -1.77 1.76
C ASP A 48 0.05 -0.99 2.56
N VAL A 49 -0.42 -0.13 3.47
CA VAL A 49 0.44 0.68 4.35
C VAL A 49 1.38 -0.19 5.19
N HIS A 50 0.94 -1.39 5.59
CA HIS A 50 1.77 -2.34 6.32
C HIS A 50 2.97 -2.84 5.51
N ASP A 51 2.84 -2.99 4.19
CA ASP A 51 3.96 -3.43 3.34
C ASP A 51 4.96 -2.30 3.15
N ILE A 52 4.48 -1.07 3.00
CA ILE A 52 5.33 0.14 3.00
C ILE A 52 6.09 0.24 4.34
N GLU A 53 5.41 0.08 5.48
CA GLU A 53 6.03 0.06 6.80
C GLU A 53 7.11 -1.02 6.92
N ARG A 54 6.86 -2.22 6.35
CA ARG A 54 7.81 -3.33 6.34
C ARG A 54 9.06 -2.99 5.55
N LEU A 55 8.92 -2.38 4.37
CA LEU A 55 10.03 -1.96 3.52
C LEU A 55 10.85 -0.85 4.17
N LEU A 56 10.19 0.15 4.77
CA LEU A 56 10.87 1.22 5.51
C LEU A 56 11.68 0.66 6.69
N LYS A 57 11.12 -0.28 7.45
CA LYS A 57 11.84 -0.97 8.54
C LYS A 57 13.03 -1.78 8.06
N ALA A 58 13.01 -2.27 6.82
CA ALA A 58 14.13 -2.95 6.19
C ALA A 58 15.22 -1.98 5.68
N GLY A 59 15.04 -0.67 5.85
CA GLY A 59 15.95 0.36 5.36
C GLY A 59 15.71 0.77 3.91
N CYS A 60 14.58 0.36 3.32
CA CYS A 60 14.19 0.80 1.98
C CYS A 60 13.78 2.27 2.02
N PRO A 61 14.26 3.12 1.09
CA PRO A 61 13.77 4.49 0.99
C PRO A 61 12.29 4.50 0.57
N LEU A 62 11.55 5.49 1.05
CA LEU A 62 10.10 5.58 0.85
C LEU A 62 9.67 5.60 -0.62
N ASP A 63 10.43 6.28 -1.47
CA ASP A 63 10.16 6.36 -2.92
C ASP A 63 10.20 4.98 -3.59
N VAL A 64 11.16 4.15 -3.20
CA VAL A 64 11.30 2.77 -3.68
C VAL A 64 10.23 1.88 -3.06
N ALA A 65 9.97 2.02 -1.76
CA ALA A 65 8.91 1.28 -1.07
C ALA A 65 7.54 1.56 -1.69
N TRP A 66 7.28 2.82 -2.05
CA TRP A 66 6.08 3.23 -2.75
C TRP A 66 6.01 2.59 -4.14
N THR A 67 7.07 2.68 -4.94
CA THR A 67 7.14 2.07 -6.27
C THR A 67 6.82 0.57 -6.26
N ILE A 68 7.29 -0.16 -5.24
CA ILE A 68 7.04 -1.61 -5.09
C ILE A 68 5.59 -1.92 -4.69
N THR A 69 5.01 -1.08 -3.84
CA THR A 69 3.68 -1.31 -3.23
C THR A 69 2.55 -0.62 -3.98
N GLN A 70 2.88 0.15 -5.03
CA GLN A 70 1.90 0.78 -5.89
C GLN A 70 0.95 -0.29 -6.43
N PRO A 71 -0.38 -0.13 -6.22
CA PRO A 71 -1.34 -1.05 -6.78
C PRO A 71 -1.16 -1.02 -8.30
N ALA A 72 -0.95 -2.18 -8.92
CA ALA A 72 -0.76 -2.29 -10.36
C ALA A 72 -1.97 -1.67 -11.06
N ASN A 73 -1.81 -0.46 -11.60
CA ASN A 73 -2.88 0.20 -12.33
C ASN A 73 -3.04 -0.36 -13.76
N ASP A 74 -2.18 -1.29 -14.19
CA ASP A 74 -2.39 -2.25 -15.29
C ASP A 74 -1.10 -3.12 -15.43
N PRO A 75 -1.14 -4.28 -16.13
CA PRO A 75 -0.09 -5.28 -16.09
C PRO A 75 1.10 -4.87 -16.95
N GLN A 76 2.07 -4.20 -16.34
CA GLN A 76 3.40 -4.03 -16.93
C GLN A 76 4.44 -4.64 -16.00
N ALA A 77 4.29 -5.93 -15.70
CA ALA A 77 5.48 -6.75 -15.66
C ALA A 77 5.98 -6.81 -17.12
N PRO A 78 7.20 -6.34 -17.44
CA PRO A 78 7.87 -6.88 -18.61
C PRO A 78 8.07 -8.36 -18.29
N GLN A 79 7.09 -9.17 -18.67
CA GLN A 79 7.27 -10.60 -18.79
C GLN A 79 8.42 -10.72 -19.76
N ASP A 80 9.53 -11.23 -19.26
CA ASP A 80 10.64 -11.74 -20.02
C ASP A 80 10.08 -12.44 -21.26
N ILE A 81 10.11 -11.76 -22.40
CA ILE A 81 9.88 -12.38 -23.71
C ILE A 81 11.10 -13.25 -23.96
N MET A 82 11.14 -14.40 -23.28
CA MET A 82 11.86 -15.54 -23.76
C MET A 82 11.12 -15.99 -25.03
N VAL A 83 11.43 -15.30 -26.13
CA VAL A 83 11.26 -15.84 -27.48
C VAL A 83 12.12 -17.09 -27.49
N GLU A 84 11.48 -18.24 -27.31
CA GLU A 84 12.00 -19.49 -27.81
C GLU A 84 12.02 -19.34 -29.34
N PRO A 85 13.19 -19.33 -30.01
CA PRO A 85 13.21 -19.32 -31.45
C PRO A 85 12.64 -20.66 -31.93
N SER A 86 11.46 -20.63 -32.54
CA SER A 86 10.93 -21.77 -33.31
C SER A 86 12.03 -22.28 -34.25
N PRO A 87 12.37 -23.58 -34.24
CA PRO A 87 13.24 -24.12 -35.27
C PRO A 87 12.47 -24.08 -36.60
N ALA A 88 12.91 -23.19 -37.48
CA ALA A 88 12.67 -23.32 -38.92
C ALA A 88 13.64 -24.38 -39.44
N ASP A 89 13.10 -25.55 -39.78
CA ASP A 89 13.59 -26.56 -40.74
C ASP A 89 12.73 -27.81 -40.45
N ASP A 90 11.88 -28.31 -41.34
CA ASP A 90 12.34 -29.01 -42.53
C ASP A 90 11.17 -29.14 -43.50
N VAL A 91 11.43 -28.83 -44.77
CA VAL A 91 10.56 -29.13 -45.90
C VAL A 91 11.19 -30.32 -46.63
N ASP A 92 10.55 -31.48 -46.55
CA ASP A 92 10.57 -32.53 -47.60
C ASP A 92 9.26 -33.34 -47.56
#